data_AF-A0A8S0UJE1-F1
#
_entry.id   AF-A0A8S0UJE1-F1
#
_cell.length_a   1.000
_cell.length_b   1.000
_cell.length_c   1.000
_cell.angle_alpha   90.00
_cell.angle_beta   90.00
_cell.angle_gamma   90.00
#
_symmetry.space_group_name_H-M   'P 1'
#
loop_
_entity.id
_entity.type
_entity.pdbx_description
1 polymer ?
#
loop_
_entity_poly.entity_id
_entity_poly.type
_entity_poly.pdbx_seq_one_letter_code
_entity_poly.pdbx_strand_id
1 'polypeptide(L)'
;MGERKVLNKYYPPDFDPAKIPRRQQPKNKQFTIRNMLPMSIRCTTCGNYMYKGTKFNMRKEKAIRETYLGIPVFRFYTKCNKCSAEITFKTDPQNSDYALECGATRNFEPWRAEDEEKRKRNIDDMGDAMKSLENRCLDSKRELDNLVALDDIMCMNSRHERVSVDSTLEALQQKNEANERKLEEEDEALIESRRKLSTELRNPSDSLPKGSVRDSFKSRNNGKFILKSSSVTVSILKKPLPDSNSNKAGKEEPKNQEAGSIASSGLQSLCQQYGSNEDD
;
A
#
# COMPACT_ATOMS: atom_id res chain seq x y z
N MET A 1 50.36 35.68 7.30
CA MET A 1 48.91 35.45 7.45
C MET A 1 48.56 35.57 8.91
N GLY A 2 47.49 36.30 9.26
CA GLY A 2 47.03 36.35 10.65
C GLY A 2 46.54 35.00 11.14
N GLU A 3 46.66 34.74 12.44
CA GLU A 3 46.19 33.51 13.08
C GLU A 3 44.66 33.37 13.00
N ARG A 4 44.13 32.14 12.98
CA ARG A 4 42.67 31.91 13.01
C ARG A 4 42.02 32.44 14.29
N LYS A 5 42.75 32.38 15.41
CA LYS A 5 42.31 32.83 16.74
C LYS A 5 43.24 33.93 17.22
N VAL A 6 43.07 35.12 16.64
CA VAL A 6 43.83 36.29 17.07
C VAL A 6 43.37 36.73 18.47
N LEU A 7 44.30 36.80 19.42
CA LEU A 7 44.04 37.29 20.78
C LEU A 7 43.66 38.78 20.78
N ASN A 8 44.47 39.61 20.13
CA ASN A 8 44.30 41.06 20.12
C ASN A 8 44.19 41.59 18.69
N LYS A 9 43.15 42.38 18.43
CA LYS A 9 43.03 43.17 17.20
C LYS A 9 43.44 44.59 17.51
N TYR A 10 44.28 45.19 16.67
CA TYR A 10 44.63 46.61 16.81
C TYR A 10 43.39 47.47 16.54
N TYR A 11 43.01 48.29 17.51
CA TYR A 11 42.02 49.34 17.35
C TYR A 11 42.76 50.68 17.30
N PRO A 12 42.46 51.57 16.34
CA PRO A 12 43.09 52.88 16.30
C PRO A 12 42.72 53.72 17.55
N PRO A 13 43.59 54.65 17.98
CA PRO A 13 43.40 55.41 19.21
C PRO A 13 42.13 56.28 19.22
N ASP A 14 41.64 56.67 18.04
CA ASP A 14 40.42 57.49 17.86
C ASP A 14 39.13 56.64 17.76
N PHE A 15 39.20 55.32 17.98
CA PHE A 15 38.07 54.42 17.80
C PHE A 15 37.06 54.49 18.95
N ASP A 16 35.93 55.15 18.70
CA ASP A 16 34.79 55.17 19.62
C ASP A 16 33.70 54.15 19.24
N PRO A 17 33.41 53.14 20.09
CA PRO A 17 32.41 52.12 19.79
C PRO A 17 30.98 52.67 19.73
N ALA A 18 30.72 53.84 20.33
CA ALA A 18 29.39 54.47 20.34
C ALA A 18 29.04 55.17 19.01
N LYS A 19 30.04 55.55 18.21
CA LYS A 19 29.82 56.31 16.95
C LYS A 19 29.43 55.41 15.77
N ILE A 20 29.56 54.09 15.90
CA ILE A 20 29.32 53.14 14.80
C ILE A 20 27.86 52.67 14.82
N PRO A 21 27.06 52.95 13.76
CA PRO A 21 25.69 52.46 13.69
C PRO A 21 25.67 50.94 13.48
N ARG A 22 24.78 50.25 14.19
CA ARG A 22 24.51 48.83 13.94
C ARG A 22 23.80 48.70 12.59
N ARG A 23 24.37 47.90 11.69
CA ARG A 23 23.76 47.61 10.39
C ARG A 23 22.41 46.91 10.58
N GLN A 24 21.32 47.63 10.30
CA GLN A 24 19.98 47.06 10.28
C GLN A 24 19.83 46.18 9.02
N GLN A 25 19.54 44.90 9.22
CA GLN A 25 19.26 43.97 8.12
C GLN A 25 17.74 43.85 7.94
N PRO A 26 17.26 43.70 6.69
CA PRO A 26 15.84 43.50 6.45
C PRO A 26 15.37 42.20 7.13
N LYS A 27 14.12 42.20 7.64
CA LYS A 27 13.55 41.08 8.40
C LYS A 27 13.49 39.77 7.60
N ASN A 28 13.32 39.85 6.27
CA ASN A 28 13.24 38.71 5.36
C ASN A 28 14.57 38.48 4.62
N LYS A 29 15.68 38.55 5.35
CA LYS A 29 16.99 38.29 4.74
C LYS A 29 17.15 36.80 4.45
N GLN A 30 17.52 36.49 3.22
CA GLN A 30 17.94 35.15 2.83
C GLN A 30 19.40 34.91 3.21
N PHE A 31 19.67 33.78 3.85
CA PHE A 31 21.03 33.35 4.23
C PHE A 31 21.43 32.12 3.44
N THR A 32 22.64 32.11 2.89
CA THR A 32 23.19 30.92 2.23
C THR A 32 23.76 29.97 3.28
N ILE A 33 23.25 28.74 3.32
CA ILE A 33 23.67 27.68 4.25
C ILE A 33 23.97 26.43 3.45
N ARG A 34 25.03 25.71 3.83
CA ARG A 34 25.35 24.42 3.23
C ARG A 34 24.75 23.30 4.06
N ASN A 35 23.63 22.75 3.62
CA ASN A 35 22.91 21.67 4.31
C ASN A 35 22.70 20.46 3.39
N MET A 36 22.39 19.32 4.02
CA MET A 36 22.00 18.09 3.32
C MET A 36 20.49 18.07 3.10
N LEU A 37 20.03 17.40 2.03
CA LEU A 37 18.61 17.14 1.84
C LEU A 37 18.09 16.16 2.92
N PRO A 38 16.99 16.50 3.63
CA PRO A 38 16.47 15.69 4.72
C PRO A 38 15.70 14.45 4.25
N MET A 39 15.15 14.50 3.03
CA MET A 39 14.34 13.43 2.44
C MET A 39 14.77 13.16 1.00
N SER A 40 14.41 11.99 0.48
CA SER A 40 14.56 11.69 -0.95
C SER A 40 13.43 12.34 -1.74
N ILE A 41 13.79 13.06 -2.80
CA ILE A 41 12.85 13.85 -3.60
C ILE A 41 13.04 13.56 -5.10
N ARG A 42 11.96 13.68 -5.86
CA ARG A 42 11.94 13.65 -7.31
C ARG A 42 11.58 15.03 -7.82
N CYS A 43 12.44 15.63 -8.64
CA CYS A 43 12.16 16.92 -9.24
C CYS A 43 10.99 16.81 -10.23
N THR A 44 10.03 17.72 -10.15
CA THR A 44 8.85 17.72 -11.04
C THR A 44 9.20 18.10 -12.48
N THR A 45 10.17 18.99 -12.68
CA THR A 45 10.54 19.49 -14.01
C THR A 45 11.36 18.50 -14.84
N CYS A 46 12.34 17.82 -14.24
CA CYS A 46 13.27 16.94 -14.97
C CYS A 46 13.18 15.47 -14.58
N GLY A 47 12.33 15.12 -13.61
CA GLY A 47 12.22 13.76 -13.10
C GLY A 47 13.46 13.24 -12.38
N ASN A 48 14.48 14.06 -12.16
CA ASN A 48 15.70 13.63 -11.49
C ASN A 48 15.46 13.30 -10.02
N TYR A 49 16.00 12.18 -9.58
CA TYR A 49 15.97 11.77 -8.18
C TYR A 49 17.15 12.38 -7.43
N MET A 50 16.85 12.97 -6.28
CA MET A 50 17.83 13.50 -5.34
C MET A 50 17.66 12.75 -4.03
N TYR A 51 18.69 12.00 -3.66
CA TYR A 51 18.64 11.14 -2.47
C TYR A 51 18.86 11.95 -1.19
N LYS A 52 18.38 11.38 -0.08
CA LYS A 52 18.64 11.89 1.28
C LYS A 52 20.15 12.02 1.50
N GLY A 53 20.59 13.09 2.15
CA GLY A 53 22.01 13.31 2.46
C GLY A 53 22.81 14.03 1.36
N THR A 54 22.22 14.31 0.20
CA THR A 54 22.88 15.10 -0.85
C THR A 54 23.12 16.54 -0.37
N LYS A 55 24.37 17.02 -0.49
CA LYS A 55 24.82 18.32 0.03
C LYS A 55 24.51 19.43 -0.96
N PHE A 56 23.84 20.48 -0.50
CA PHE A 56 23.51 21.67 -1.30
C PHE A 56 23.92 22.96 -0.61
N ASN A 57 24.23 23.96 -1.42
CA ASN A 57 24.21 25.35 -0.99
C ASN A 57 22.77 25.85 -1.12
N MET A 58 22.06 25.93 0.00
CA MET A 58 20.66 26.30 0.08
C MET A 58 20.53 27.76 0.54
N ARG A 59 19.44 28.43 0.14
CA ARG A 59 19.04 29.71 0.74
C ARG A 59 18.01 29.43 1.82
N LYS A 60 18.24 29.93 3.03
CA LYS A 60 17.33 29.86 4.18
C LYS A 60 16.62 31.19 4.33
N GLU A 61 15.31 31.14 4.44
CA GLU A 61 14.43 32.26 4.76
C GLU A 61 13.56 31.88 5.97
N LYS A 62 13.19 32.86 6.80
CA LYS A 62 12.18 32.65 7.84
C LYS A 62 10.80 32.82 7.21
N ALA A 63 9.96 31.79 7.31
CA ALA A 63 8.59 31.88 6.81
C ALA A 63 7.82 32.95 7.60
N ILE A 64 7.25 33.92 6.90
CA ILE A 64 6.53 35.04 7.51
C ILE A 64 5.14 34.52 7.91
N ARG A 65 4.71 34.79 9.14
CA ARG A 65 3.41 34.36 9.72
C ARG A 65 3.26 32.87 10.06
N GLU A 66 4.31 32.08 9.89
CA GLU A 66 4.30 30.65 10.23
C GLU A 66 5.24 30.39 11.40
N THR A 67 4.66 30.28 12.59
CA THR A 67 5.36 29.93 13.82
C THR A 67 4.57 28.87 14.56
N TYR A 68 5.22 27.79 14.95
CA TYR A 68 4.60 26.72 15.74
C TYR A 68 4.97 26.91 17.21
N LEU A 69 3.99 27.23 18.06
CA LEU A 69 4.21 27.46 19.51
C LEU A 69 5.38 28.43 19.82
N GLY A 70 5.59 29.45 18.97
CA GLY A 70 6.70 30.41 19.09
C GLY A 70 8.01 29.99 18.40
N ILE A 71 8.12 28.75 17.92
CA ILE A 71 9.26 28.27 17.13
C ILE A 71 9.10 28.76 15.67
N PRO A 72 10.13 29.43 15.11
CA PRO A 72 10.07 29.92 13.74
C PRO A 72 10.20 28.78 12.72
N VAL A 73 9.28 28.74 11.76
CA VAL A 73 9.39 27.86 10.59
C VAL A 73 10.35 28.48 9.57
N PHE A 74 11.24 27.66 9.02
CA PHE A 74 12.18 28.08 8.00
C PHE A 74 11.82 27.47 6.65
N ARG A 75 11.94 28.28 5.60
CA ARG A 75 11.83 27.85 4.21
C ARG A 75 13.23 27.76 3.62
N PHE A 76 13.51 26.64 2.98
CA PHE A 76 14.76 26.41 2.28
C PHE A 76 14.52 26.37 0.78
N TYR A 77 15.38 27.06 0.04
CA TYR A 77 15.43 27.02 -1.42
C TYR A 77 16.68 26.24 -1.82
N THR A 78 16.49 25.17 -2.56
CA THR A 78 17.58 24.41 -3.19
C THR A 78 17.37 24.37 -4.70
N LYS A 79 18.45 24.13 -5.46
CA LYS A 79 18.38 23.99 -6.92
C LYS A 79 18.57 22.52 -7.28
N CYS A 80 17.85 22.05 -8.29
CA CYS A 80 18.09 20.73 -8.85
C CYS A 80 19.45 20.66 -9.56
N ASN A 81 20.19 19.56 -9.42
CA ASN A 81 21.48 19.36 -10.08
C ASN A 81 21.43 19.36 -11.62
N LYS A 82 20.28 19.00 -12.22
CA LYS A 82 20.14 18.87 -13.68
C LYS A 82 19.49 20.10 -14.31
N CYS A 83 18.26 20.43 -13.92
CA CYS A 83 17.50 21.52 -14.55
C CYS A 83 17.64 22.89 -13.86
N SER A 84 18.40 22.99 -12.77
CA SER A 84 18.53 24.22 -11.96
C SER A 84 17.21 24.82 -11.45
N ALA A 85 16.09 24.10 -11.57
CA ALA A 85 14.80 24.51 -11.03
C ALA A 85 14.88 24.63 -9.50
N GLU A 86 14.21 25.65 -8.96
CA GLU A 86 14.16 25.88 -7.53
C GLU A 86 13.13 24.96 -6.87
N ILE A 87 13.57 24.28 -5.82
CA ILE A 87 12.76 23.39 -4.99
C ILE A 87 12.68 24.02 -3.62
N THR A 88 11.46 24.11 -3.08
CA THR A 88 11.19 24.71 -1.77
C THR A 88 10.63 23.71 -0.80
N PHE A 89 11.14 23.77 0.42
CA PHE A 89 10.65 22.96 1.52
C PHE A 89 10.71 23.73 2.84
N LYS A 90 9.80 23.39 3.74
CA LYS A 90 9.64 24.00 5.06
C LYS A 90 9.99 23.02 6.17
N THR A 91 10.41 23.55 7.31
CA THR A 91 10.53 22.78 8.55
C THR A 91 9.17 22.64 9.22
N ASP A 92 8.80 21.44 9.66
CA ASP A 92 7.56 21.18 10.42
C ASP A 92 7.91 20.75 11.86
N PRO A 93 7.88 21.66 12.84
CA PRO A 93 8.23 21.34 14.22
C PRO A 93 7.31 20.30 14.87
N GLN A 94 6.04 20.21 14.46
CA GLN A 94 5.06 19.27 15.02
C GLN A 94 5.43 17.81 14.76
N ASN A 95 5.92 17.50 13.56
CA ASN A 95 6.23 16.13 13.13
C ASN A 95 7.73 15.84 13.13
N SER A 96 8.56 16.78 13.59
CA SER A 96 10.04 16.73 13.50
C SER A 96 10.56 16.47 12.07
N ASP A 97 9.78 16.86 11.08
CA ASP A 97 9.97 16.52 9.67
C ASP A 97 10.05 17.79 8.81
N TYR A 98 10.16 17.62 7.50
CA TYR A 98 10.09 18.71 6.53
C TYR A 98 8.93 18.47 5.55
N ALA A 99 8.20 19.53 5.22
CA ALA A 99 7.17 19.54 4.18
C ALA A 99 7.72 20.12 2.88
N LEU A 100 7.39 19.48 1.76
CA LEU A 100 7.67 20.03 0.44
C LEU A 100 6.57 21.02 0.06
N GLU A 101 6.97 22.18 -0.48
CA GLU A 101 6.02 23.16 -1.02
C GLU A 101 5.97 23.10 -2.55
N CYS A 102 7.10 23.34 -3.22
CA CYS A 102 7.15 23.48 -4.67
C CYS A 102 8.37 22.80 -5.29
N GLY A 103 8.23 22.36 -6.55
CA GLY A 103 9.34 21.93 -7.41
C GLY A 103 9.80 20.48 -7.26
N ALA A 104 9.26 19.75 -6.29
CA ALA A 104 9.55 18.33 -6.12
C ALA A 104 8.42 17.57 -5.43
N THR A 105 8.38 16.27 -5.66
CA THR A 105 7.56 15.31 -4.90
C THR A 105 8.46 14.47 -4.01
N ARG A 106 7.98 14.09 -2.83
CA ARG A 106 8.70 13.17 -1.95
C ARG A 106 8.62 11.77 -2.55
N ASN A 107 9.69 11.00 -2.46
CA ASN A 107 9.61 9.59 -2.83
C ASN A 107 8.72 8.83 -1.82
N PHE A 108 7.94 7.86 -2.30
CA PHE A 108 7.08 7.07 -1.44
C PHE A 108 7.92 6.09 -0.61
N GLU A 109 7.80 6.19 0.71
CA GLU A 109 8.43 5.29 1.67
C GLU A 109 7.33 4.37 2.25
N PRO A 110 7.34 3.05 1.99
CA PRO A 110 6.25 2.15 2.37
C PRO A 110 5.92 2.18 3.88
N TRP A 111 6.93 2.27 4.74
CA TRP A 111 6.75 2.33 6.20
C TRP A 111 5.97 3.57 6.65
N ARG A 112 6.02 4.67 5.90
CA ARG A 112 5.28 5.90 6.23
C ARG A 112 3.77 5.72 6.03
N ALA A 113 3.38 4.97 5.00
CA ALA A 113 1.98 4.63 4.75
C ALA A 113 1.46 3.64 5.79
N GLU A 114 2.26 2.64 6.17
CA GLU A 114 1.93 1.73 7.27
C GLU A 114 1.73 2.48 8.59
N ASP A 115 2.60 3.44 8.91
CA ASP A 115 2.49 4.23 10.13
C ASP A 115 1.24 5.13 10.14
N GLU A 116 0.86 5.69 8.99
CA GLU A 116 -0.41 6.43 8.86
C GLU A 116 -1.62 5.52 9.05
N GLU A 117 -1.58 4.31 8.50
CA GLU A 117 -2.66 3.32 8.63
C GLU A 117 -2.78 2.80 10.07
N LYS A 118 -1.65 2.46 10.71
CA LYS A 118 -1.59 2.07 12.12
C LYS A 118 -2.10 3.18 13.02
N ARG A 119 -1.75 4.45 12.76
CA ARG A 119 -2.28 5.59 13.51
C ARG A 119 -3.81 5.70 13.36
N LYS A 120 -4.35 5.50 12.15
CA LYS A 120 -5.81 5.49 11.94
C LYS A 120 -6.49 4.37 12.71
N ARG A 121 -5.98 3.13 12.61
CA ARG A 121 -6.48 1.99 13.40
C ARG A 121 -6.44 2.28 14.90
N ASN A 122 -5.33 2.83 15.38
CA ASN A 122 -5.19 3.18 16.79
C ASN A 122 -6.23 4.24 17.20
N ILE A 123 -6.47 5.28 16.40
CA ILE A 123 -7.51 6.29 16.68
C ILE A 123 -8.90 5.64 16.75
N ASP A 124 -9.20 4.75 15.80
CA ASP A 124 -10.48 4.02 15.76
C ASP A 124 -10.64 3.03 16.93
N ASP A 125 -9.54 2.59 17.53
CA ASP A 125 -9.47 1.69 18.68
C ASP A 125 -9.41 2.45 20.02
N MET A 126 -8.91 3.69 20.05
CA MET A 126 -8.80 4.52 21.27
C MET A 126 -10.16 4.83 21.89
N GLY A 127 -11.24 4.79 21.10
CA GLY A 127 -12.61 5.01 21.58
C GLY A 127 -13.22 3.82 22.31
N ASP A 128 -12.84 2.59 21.94
CA ASP A 128 -13.48 1.35 22.41
C ASP A 128 -12.45 0.25 22.68
N ALA A 129 -12.12 0.03 23.96
CA ALA A 129 -11.19 -1.02 24.37
C ALA A 129 -11.64 -2.44 23.95
N MET A 130 -12.96 -2.69 23.90
CA MET A 130 -13.52 -3.95 23.42
C MET A 130 -13.26 -4.19 21.94
N LYS A 131 -13.31 -3.13 21.12
CA LYS A 131 -13.05 -3.21 19.67
C LYS A 131 -11.59 -3.54 19.37
N SER A 132 -10.66 -2.95 20.13
CA SER A 132 -9.23 -3.30 20.03
C SER A 132 -8.98 -4.77 20.40
N LEU A 133 -9.66 -5.29 21.43
CA LEU A 133 -9.57 -6.71 21.82
C LEU A 133 -10.17 -7.63 20.75
N GLU A 134 -11.32 -7.28 20.19
CA GLU A 134 -11.95 -8.01 19.09
C GLU A 134 -11.06 -8.06 17.85
N ASN A 135 -10.44 -6.94 17.47
CA ASN A 135 -9.50 -6.86 16.36
C ASN A 135 -8.28 -7.79 16.58
N ARG A 136 -7.72 -7.83 17.79
CA ARG A 136 -6.62 -8.76 18.11
C ARG A 136 -7.07 -10.22 18.02
N CYS A 137 -8.24 -10.56 18.54
CA CYS A 137 -8.79 -11.91 18.43
C CYS A 137 -9.05 -12.31 16.97
N LEU A 138 -9.55 -11.39 16.14
CA LEU A 138 -9.76 -11.62 14.71
C LEU A 138 -8.43 -11.81 13.96
N ASP A 139 -7.42 -11.01 14.27
CA ASP A 139 -6.10 -11.13 13.67
C ASP A 139 -5.42 -12.45 14.07
N SER A 140 -5.46 -12.82 15.36
CA SER A 140 -4.97 -14.14 15.81
C SER A 140 -5.74 -15.29 15.16
N LYS A 141 -7.06 -15.16 14.98
CA LYS A 141 -7.86 -16.18 14.28
C LYS A 141 -7.45 -16.31 12.82
N ARG A 142 -7.26 -15.20 12.10
CA ARG A 142 -6.78 -15.20 10.71
C ARG A 142 -5.40 -15.82 10.60
N GLU A 143 -4.50 -15.54 11.54
CA GLU A 143 -3.17 -16.15 11.58
C GLU A 143 -3.26 -17.67 11.76
N LEU A 144 -4.12 -18.15 12.66
CA LEU A 144 -4.37 -19.59 12.83
C LEU A 144 -4.96 -20.23 11.56
N ASP A 145 -5.97 -19.61 10.95
CA ASP A 145 -6.60 -20.10 9.72
C ASP A 145 -5.57 -20.18 8.57
N ASN A 146 -4.66 -19.20 8.48
CA ASN A 146 -3.57 -19.20 7.51
C ASN A 146 -2.57 -20.34 7.77
N LEU A 147 -2.23 -20.62 9.03
CA LEU A 147 -1.35 -21.72 9.38
C LEU A 147 -1.97 -23.08 9.04
N VAL A 148 -3.25 -23.28 9.35
CA VAL A 148 -3.99 -24.49 8.97
C VAL A 148 -4.00 -24.67 7.44
N ALA A 149 -4.26 -23.60 6.69
CA ALA A 149 -4.25 -23.65 5.24
C ALA A 149 -2.86 -24.00 4.67
N LEU A 150 -1.79 -23.52 5.28
CA LEU A 150 -0.42 -23.88 4.90
C LEU A 150 -0.11 -25.35 5.21
N ASP A 151 -0.52 -25.85 6.38
CA ASP A 151 -0.35 -27.25 6.77
C ASP A 151 -1.12 -28.20 5.83
N ASP A 152 -2.33 -27.83 5.42
CA ASP A 152 -3.13 -28.58 4.45
C ASP A 152 -2.40 -28.68 3.09
N ILE A 153 -1.85 -27.57 2.61
CA ILE A 153 -1.05 -27.53 1.37
C ILE A 153 0.21 -28.38 1.53
N MET A 154 0.92 -28.30 2.66
CA MET A 154 2.11 -29.11 2.91
C MET A 154 1.77 -30.60 2.96
N CYS A 155 0.64 -30.99 3.57
CA CYS A 155 0.16 -32.36 3.58
C CYS A 155 -0.19 -32.87 2.17
N MET A 156 -0.86 -32.05 1.35
CA MET A 156 -1.15 -32.40 -0.04
C MET A 156 0.14 -32.53 -0.86
N ASN A 157 1.08 -31.59 -0.71
CA ASN A 157 2.35 -31.61 -1.41
C ASN A 157 3.20 -32.83 -1.03
N SER A 158 3.27 -33.19 0.26
CA SER A 158 3.98 -34.40 0.71
C SER A 158 3.39 -35.68 0.14
N ARG A 159 2.05 -35.75 -0.03
CA ARG A 159 1.40 -36.88 -0.71
C ARG A 159 1.71 -36.90 -2.21
N HIS A 160 1.68 -35.74 -2.85
CA HIS A 160 1.96 -35.60 -4.28
C HIS A 160 3.45 -35.85 -4.61
N GLU A 161 4.38 -35.60 -3.70
CA GLU A 161 5.81 -35.92 -3.88
C GLU A 161 6.05 -37.42 -4.14
N ARG A 162 5.20 -38.30 -3.57
CA ARG A 162 5.28 -39.75 -3.79
C ARG A 162 4.74 -40.20 -5.14
N VAL A 163 4.02 -39.34 -5.87
CA VAL A 163 3.36 -39.69 -7.12
C VAL A 163 3.89 -38.81 -8.25
N SER A 164 4.68 -39.39 -9.15
CA SER A 164 5.25 -38.64 -10.27
C SER A 164 4.15 -38.20 -11.25
N VAL A 165 4.27 -36.98 -11.79
CA VAL A 165 3.30 -36.42 -12.75
C VAL A 165 3.15 -37.32 -13.97
N ASP A 166 4.26 -37.84 -14.51
CA ASP A 166 4.24 -38.73 -15.68
C ASP A 166 3.47 -40.03 -15.39
N SER A 167 3.69 -40.66 -14.23
CA SER A 167 2.95 -41.87 -13.83
C SER A 167 1.44 -41.63 -13.65
N THR A 168 1.03 -40.42 -13.25
CA THR A 168 -0.40 -40.06 -13.16
C THR A 168 -1.03 -39.81 -14.52
N LEU A 169 -0.28 -39.21 -15.46
CA LEU A 169 -0.75 -38.95 -16.81
C LEU A 169 -0.95 -40.26 -17.57
N GLU A 170 -0.03 -41.20 -17.46
CA GLU A 170 -0.15 -42.54 -18.08
C GLU A 170 -1.34 -43.31 -17.50
N ALA A 171 -1.53 -43.30 -16.17
CA ALA A 171 -2.67 -43.96 -15.53
C ALA A 171 -4.02 -43.35 -15.92
N LEU A 172 -4.08 -42.03 -16.17
CA LEU A 172 -5.29 -41.35 -16.65
C LEU A 172 -5.57 -41.67 -18.13
N GLN A 173 -4.55 -41.72 -18.98
CA GLN A 173 -4.67 -42.13 -20.38
C GLN A 173 -5.21 -43.56 -20.48
N GLN A 174 -4.63 -44.51 -19.74
CA GLN A 174 -5.10 -45.90 -19.72
C GLN A 174 -6.54 -46.04 -19.21
N LYS A 175 -6.94 -45.26 -18.21
CA LYS A 175 -8.33 -45.22 -17.74
C LYS A 175 -9.30 -44.65 -18.76
N ASN A 176 -8.91 -43.60 -19.48
CA ASN A 176 -9.74 -43.00 -20.52
C ASN A 176 -9.93 -43.98 -21.67
N GLU A 177 -8.86 -44.60 -22.16
CA GLU A 177 -8.92 -45.63 -23.21
C GLU A 177 -9.78 -46.82 -22.77
N ALA A 178 -9.69 -47.26 -21.51
CA ALA A 178 -10.52 -48.35 -20.99
C ALA A 178 -12.01 -47.96 -20.86
N ASN A 179 -12.31 -46.71 -20.53
CA ASN A 179 -13.69 -46.21 -20.48
C ASN A 179 -14.27 -46.01 -21.88
N GLU A 180 -13.48 -45.54 -22.85
CA GLU A 180 -13.88 -45.44 -24.25
C GLU A 180 -14.24 -46.81 -24.82
N ARG A 181 -13.42 -47.84 -24.58
CA ARG A 181 -13.73 -49.21 -24.99
C ARG A 181 -15.02 -49.76 -24.36
N LYS A 182 -15.28 -49.48 -23.08
CA LYS A 182 -16.54 -49.88 -22.43
C LYS A 182 -17.75 -49.17 -23.01
N LEU A 183 -17.62 -47.88 -23.31
CA LEU A 183 -18.68 -47.12 -23.98
C LEU A 183 -18.95 -47.64 -25.38
N GLU A 184 -17.89 -48.00 -26.13
CA GLU A 184 -18.01 -48.64 -27.43
C GLU A 184 -18.72 -50.01 -27.33
N GLU A 185 -18.38 -50.85 -26.34
CA GLU A 185 -19.06 -52.12 -26.09
C GLU A 185 -20.54 -51.94 -25.69
N GLU A 186 -20.85 -50.93 -24.87
CA GLU A 186 -22.22 -50.56 -24.49
C GLU A 186 -23.03 -50.03 -25.69
N ASP A 187 -22.40 -49.20 -26.54
CA ASP A 187 -22.99 -48.69 -27.78
C ASP A 187 -23.20 -49.81 -28.81
N GLU A 188 -22.26 -50.75 -28.94
CA GLU A 188 -22.40 -51.94 -29.79
C GLU A 188 -23.53 -52.86 -29.30
N ALA A 189 -23.66 -53.08 -27.99
CA ALA A 189 -24.77 -53.84 -27.41
C ALA A 189 -26.13 -53.14 -27.61
N LEU A 190 -26.16 -51.80 -27.55
CA LEU A 190 -27.35 -51.00 -27.88
C LEU A 190 -27.69 -51.08 -29.38
N ILE A 191 -26.69 -51.06 -30.26
CA ILE A 191 -26.89 -51.23 -31.70
C ILE A 191 -27.36 -52.66 -32.01
N GLU A 192 -26.79 -53.68 -31.35
CA GLU A 192 -27.15 -55.08 -31.57
C GLU A 192 -28.55 -55.41 -31.05
N SER A 193 -28.93 -54.90 -29.86
CA SER A 193 -30.31 -55.00 -29.36
C SER A 193 -31.30 -54.28 -30.28
N ARG A 194 -30.94 -53.12 -30.83
CA ARG A 194 -31.75 -52.41 -31.83
C ARG A 194 -31.83 -53.15 -33.17
N ARG A 195 -30.73 -53.79 -33.61
CA ARG A 195 -30.70 -54.62 -34.83
C ARG A 195 -31.57 -55.86 -34.68
N LYS A 196 -31.48 -56.59 -33.56
CA LYS A 196 -32.33 -57.74 -33.24
C LYS A 196 -33.82 -57.38 -33.22
N LEU A 197 -34.16 -56.21 -32.69
CA LEU A 197 -35.53 -55.67 -32.72
C LEU A 197 -36.01 -55.30 -34.14
N SER A 198 -35.09 -54.91 -35.03
CA SER A 198 -35.40 -54.55 -36.43
C SER A 198 -35.51 -55.75 -37.39
N THR A 199 -34.85 -56.87 -37.08
CA THR A 199 -34.94 -58.12 -37.85
C THR A 199 -36.25 -58.88 -37.62
N GLU A 200 -36.93 -58.64 -36.51
CA GLU A 200 -38.30 -59.13 -36.25
C GLU A 200 -39.38 -58.40 -37.10
N LEU A 201 -39.00 -57.36 -37.88
CA LEU A 201 -39.93 -56.53 -38.66
C LEU A 201 -39.65 -56.49 -40.18
N ARG A 202 -39.20 -57.60 -40.79
CA ARG A 202 -39.18 -57.69 -42.27
C ARG A 202 -39.71 -59.01 -42.82
N ASN A 203 -40.96 -58.97 -43.29
CA ASN A 203 -41.40 -59.59 -44.54
C ASN A 203 -42.21 -58.55 -45.37
N PRO A 204 -42.23 -58.62 -46.72
CA PRO A 204 -42.60 -57.50 -47.58
C PRO A 204 -43.95 -57.69 -48.31
N SER A 205 -44.72 -56.61 -48.47
CA SER A 205 -45.36 -56.23 -49.75
C SER A 205 -46.21 -54.95 -49.66
N ASP A 206 -45.81 -54.00 -50.50
CA ASP A 206 -46.60 -53.13 -51.40
C ASP A 206 -47.45 -51.93 -50.92
N SER A 207 -47.37 -50.91 -51.79
CA SER A 207 -48.15 -49.67 -51.91
C SER A 207 -47.89 -48.48 -50.96
N LEU A 208 -47.35 -47.41 -51.55
CA LEU A 208 -47.50 -46.03 -51.08
C LEU A 208 -49.00 -45.68 -51.00
N PRO A 209 -49.42 -44.85 -50.04
CA PRO A 209 -49.61 -43.44 -50.41
C PRO A 209 -49.09 -42.43 -49.38
N LYS A 210 -48.87 -41.21 -49.90
CA LYS A 210 -48.53 -40.00 -49.15
C LYS A 210 -49.51 -39.75 -48.00
N GLY A 211 -48.96 -39.53 -46.81
CA GLY A 211 -49.67 -38.97 -45.66
C GLY A 211 -48.71 -38.17 -44.80
N SER A 212 -48.86 -36.85 -44.83
CA SER A 212 -48.12 -35.91 -43.98
C SER A 212 -48.46 -36.15 -42.51
N VAL A 213 -47.47 -36.48 -41.68
CA VAL A 213 -47.52 -36.22 -40.24
C VAL A 213 -46.17 -35.66 -39.83
N ARG A 214 -46.24 -34.46 -39.25
CA ARG A 214 -45.11 -33.72 -38.70
C ARG A 214 -44.53 -34.51 -37.54
N ASP A 215 -43.25 -34.86 -37.62
CA ASP A 215 -42.46 -35.07 -36.42
C ASP A 215 -41.35 -34.03 -36.33
N SER A 216 -41.36 -33.37 -35.19
CA SER A 216 -40.66 -32.13 -34.95
C SER A 216 -39.15 -32.38 -34.91
N PHE A 217 -38.43 -31.70 -35.80
CA PHE A 217 -37.03 -31.37 -35.57
C PHE A 217 -36.93 -30.52 -34.30
N LYS A 218 -36.77 -31.17 -33.15
CA LYS A 218 -36.12 -30.53 -32.00
C LYS A 218 -34.63 -30.71 -32.18
N SER A 219 -34.03 -29.71 -32.84
CA SER A 219 -32.64 -29.36 -32.60
C SER A 219 -32.48 -29.11 -31.10
N ARG A 220 -31.96 -30.11 -30.38
CA ARG A 220 -31.47 -29.91 -29.03
C ARG A 220 -29.99 -29.58 -29.19
N ASN A 221 -29.74 -28.28 -29.07
CA ASN A 221 -28.42 -27.67 -28.98
C ASN A 221 -27.42 -28.53 -28.23
N ASN A 222 -26.18 -28.53 -28.74
CA ASN A 222 -24.96 -28.96 -28.10
C ASN A 222 -24.99 -28.72 -26.57
N GLY A 223 -25.33 -29.77 -25.83
CA GLY A 223 -24.95 -29.90 -24.42
C GLY A 223 -23.48 -30.23 -24.39
N LYS A 224 -22.63 -29.21 -24.44
CA LYS A 224 -21.22 -29.28 -24.08
C LYS A 224 -21.17 -29.99 -22.73
N PHE A 225 -20.68 -31.25 -22.67
CA PHE A 225 -20.34 -31.89 -21.41
C PHE A 225 -19.21 -31.07 -20.80
N ILE A 226 -19.59 -30.12 -19.95
CA ILE A 226 -18.68 -29.42 -19.07
C ILE A 226 -18.25 -30.46 -18.04
N LEU A 227 -17.05 -31.02 -18.23
CA LEU A 227 -16.26 -31.55 -17.13
C LEU A 227 -16.22 -30.46 -16.05
N LYS A 228 -16.98 -30.64 -14.96
CA LYS A 228 -16.74 -29.89 -13.73
C LYS A 228 -15.48 -30.46 -13.07
N SER A 229 -14.33 -30.30 -13.71
CA SER A 229 -13.10 -30.12 -12.96
C SER A 229 -13.20 -28.73 -12.34
N SER A 230 -13.12 -28.63 -11.01
CA SER A 230 -12.93 -27.36 -10.33
C SER A 230 -11.55 -26.80 -10.71
N SER A 231 -11.45 -26.19 -11.89
CA SER A 231 -10.30 -25.38 -12.26
C SER A 231 -10.39 -24.09 -11.45
N VAL A 232 -9.61 -24.01 -10.38
CA VAL A 232 -9.39 -22.77 -9.63
C VAL A 232 -8.72 -21.78 -10.58
N THR A 233 -9.49 -20.82 -11.09
CA THR A 233 -8.94 -19.67 -11.80
C THR A 233 -8.47 -18.65 -10.78
N VAL A 234 -7.16 -18.55 -10.60
CA VAL A 234 -6.57 -17.44 -9.85
C VAL A 234 -6.59 -16.21 -10.75
N SER A 235 -7.61 -15.37 -10.60
CA SER A 235 -7.63 -14.04 -11.19
C SER A 235 -6.76 -13.12 -10.35
N ILE A 236 -5.58 -12.74 -10.85
CA ILE A 236 -4.81 -11.63 -10.28
C ILE A 236 -5.55 -10.35 -10.67
N LEU A 237 -6.46 -9.89 -9.81
CA LEU A 237 -6.93 -8.51 -9.87
C LEU A 237 -5.78 -7.62 -9.46
N LYS A 238 -5.09 -7.03 -10.45
CA LYS A 238 -4.22 -5.88 -10.21
C LYS A 238 -5.14 -4.79 -9.68
N LYS A 239 -5.09 -4.52 -8.37
CA LYS A 239 -5.81 -3.37 -7.77
C LYS A 239 -5.45 -2.13 -8.60
N PRO A 240 -6.42 -1.45 -9.24
CA PRO A 240 -6.13 -0.19 -9.87
C PRO A 240 -5.67 0.79 -8.79
N LEU A 241 -4.56 1.48 -9.08
CA LEU A 241 -4.13 2.63 -8.32
C LEU A 241 -5.31 3.62 -8.21
N PRO A 242 -5.58 4.22 -7.04
CA PRO A 242 -6.57 5.28 -6.98
C PRO A 242 -6.04 6.49 -7.75
N ASP A 243 -6.64 6.75 -8.92
CA ASP A 243 -6.52 8.01 -9.63
C ASP A 243 -7.13 9.12 -8.77
N SER A 244 -6.25 9.94 -8.21
CA SER A 244 -6.61 11.20 -7.58
C SER A 244 -6.78 12.26 -8.67
N ASN A 245 -8.02 12.53 -9.09
CA ASN A 245 -8.52 13.90 -9.28
C ASN A 245 -9.96 13.95 -9.84
N SER A 246 -10.90 14.37 -8.99
CA SER A 246 -11.95 15.30 -9.42
C SER A 246 -12.40 16.14 -8.23
N ASN A 247 -12.02 17.42 -8.27
CA ASN A 247 -12.48 18.48 -7.38
C ASN A 247 -13.95 18.85 -7.64
N LYS A 248 -14.75 18.94 -6.57
CA LYS A 248 -15.75 20.02 -6.26
C LYS A 248 -16.55 19.61 -5.02
N ALA A 249 -16.37 20.22 -3.86
CA ALA A 249 -16.82 21.54 -3.40
C ALA A 249 -18.25 21.55 -2.81
N GLY A 250 -18.35 21.89 -1.52
CA GLY A 250 -19.58 22.19 -0.77
C GLY A 250 -19.40 21.86 0.72
N LYS A 251 -18.74 22.73 1.50
CA LYS A 251 -19.36 23.69 2.46
C LYS A 251 -20.13 23.01 3.59
N GLU A 252 -19.58 23.04 4.81
CA GLU A 252 -20.36 23.24 6.05
C GLU A 252 -19.44 23.76 7.18
N GLU A 253 -19.96 24.74 7.92
CA GLU A 253 -19.33 25.52 8.99
C GLU A 253 -19.27 24.75 10.33
N PRO A 254 -18.31 25.01 11.23
CA PRO A 254 -18.45 24.59 12.62
C PRO A 254 -19.18 25.66 13.45
N LYS A 255 -20.29 25.25 14.08
CA LYS A 255 -20.96 25.99 15.14
C LYS A 255 -20.15 25.96 16.43
N ASN A 256 -20.08 27.13 17.08
CA ASN A 256 -19.70 27.32 18.48
C ASN A 256 -20.56 26.47 19.42
N GLN A 257 -19.95 25.95 20.50
CA GLN A 257 -20.58 25.81 21.80
C GLN A 257 -19.51 25.95 22.91
N GLU A 258 -19.83 26.81 23.88
CA GLU A 258 -19.03 27.19 25.03
C GLU A 258 -19.23 26.25 26.24
N ALA A 259 -18.23 26.31 27.12
CA ALA A 259 -18.28 26.21 28.59
C ALA A 259 -18.57 24.85 29.27
N GLY A 260 -17.59 24.45 30.09
CA GLY A 260 -17.74 23.41 31.13
C GLY A 260 -16.48 23.31 31.99
N SER A 261 -16.39 24.17 33.01
CA SER A 261 -15.36 24.21 34.04
C SER A 261 -15.41 23.02 34.99
N ILE A 262 -14.33 22.26 35.17
CA ILE A 262 -14.07 21.46 36.37
C ILE A 262 -12.59 21.58 36.76
N ALA A 263 -12.39 21.83 38.05
CA ALA A 263 -11.15 22.26 38.68
C ALA A 263 -10.18 21.13 39.03
N SER A 264 -8.90 21.53 39.09
CA SER A 264 -7.80 21.08 39.94
C SER A 264 -7.99 19.87 40.87
N SER A 265 -7.13 18.86 40.72
CA SER A 265 -6.17 18.43 41.76
C SER A 265 -5.60 17.04 41.42
N GLY A 266 -4.29 16.87 41.64
CA GLY A 266 -3.67 15.55 41.66
C GLY A 266 -2.65 15.33 40.54
N LEU A 267 -1.38 15.56 40.85
CA LEU A 267 -0.20 14.76 40.50
C LEU A 267 1.06 15.64 40.59
N GLN A 268 1.31 16.17 41.80
CA GLN A 268 2.55 16.83 42.17
C GLN A 268 3.12 16.13 43.40
N SER A 269 3.53 14.87 43.24
CA SER A 269 4.43 14.19 44.19
C SER A 269 4.91 12.88 43.59
N LEU A 270 5.96 12.93 42.76
CA LEU A 270 6.73 11.72 42.41
C LEU A 270 8.16 12.06 41.96
N CYS A 271 8.83 12.97 42.66
CA CYS A 271 10.25 13.28 42.46
C CYS A 271 10.86 13.75 43.78
N GLN A 272 11.10 12.82 44.71
CA GLN A 272 11.99 13.03 45.86
C GLN A 272 12.23 11.69 46.55
N GLN A 273 13.22 10.92 46.07
CA GLN A 273 13.96 9.90 46.83
C GLN A 273 15.01 9.25 45.92
N TYR A 274 16.13 9.94 45.73
CA TYR A 274 17.41 9.33 45.36
C TYR A 274 18.53 10.18 46.00
N GLY A 275 18.86 9.86 47.24
CA GLY A 275 20.15 10.15 47.88
C GLY A 275 20.63 8.82 48.45
N SER A 276 21.63 8.19 47.83
CA SER A 276 23.04 8.29 48.25
C SER A 276 23.27 7.64 49.61
N ASN A 277 23.41 6.31 49.62
CA ASN A 277 24.09 5.58 50.68
C ASN A 277 25.57 5.48 50.25
N GLU A 278 26.44 6.23 50.93
CA GLU A 278 27.88 5.99 51.00
C GLU A 278 28.12 5.29 52.34
N ASP A 279 28.63 4.05 52.28
CA ASP A 279 29.24 3.34 53.41
C ASP A 279 30.74 3.17 53.10
N ASP A 280 31.55 3.41 54.12
CA ASP A 280 33.02 3.25 54.31
C ASP A 280 33.99 4.33 53.77
#